data_AF-A0A1B1CHQ3-F1
#
_entry.id   AF-A0A1B1CHQ3-F1
#
_cell.length_a   1.000
_cell.length_b   1.000
_cell.length_c   1.000
_cell.angle_alpha   90.00
_cell.angle_beta   90.00
_cell.angle_gamma   90.00
#
_symmetry.space_group_name_H-M   'P 1'
#
loop_
_entity.id
_entity.type
_entity.pdbx_description
1 polymer ?
#
loop_
_entity_poly.entity_id
_entity_poly.type
_entity_poly.pdbx_seq_one_letter_code
_entity_poly.pdbx_strand_id
1 'polypeptide(L)'
;MHANDLAAEGADLLQAPRTLVYVDTSFLMWMTRIGTKSRSELIAWLTDWCGARLAVPAWSAHEYYRHLKDRTILEELATHLTGMRNIAEHSFDFLYPFLDEPLGGASDNTRQLVRTREVLSSLGGLTEMLSGCSEQFHANAREVTMFANAHALRESELFDYFDNLDAVASARYEGRIPPGYKDRKKKPLKVEVEGEMAEEGRNRE
;
A
#
# COMPACT_ATOMS: atom_id res chain seq x y z
N MET A 1 16.91 -9.00 23.30
CA MET A 1 15.46 -8.78 23.13
C MET A 1 14.90 -10.02 22.47
N HIS A 2 14.28 -10.89 23.26
CA HIS A 2 13.66 -12.11 22.74
C HIS A 2 12.33 -11.75 22.06
N ALA A 3 11.87 -12.56 21.10
CA ALA A 3 10.62 -12.29 20.37
C ALA A 3 9.39 -12.13 21.30
N ASN A 4 9.41 -12.78 22.46
CA ASN A 4 8.36 -12.66 23.48
C ASN A 4 8.34 -11.28 24.17
N ASP A 5 9.49 -10.62 24.29
CA ASP A 5 9.58 -9.29 24.91
C ASP A 5 8.93 -8.23 24.01
N LEU A 6 9.13 -8.35 22.70
CA LEU A 6 8.60 -7.40 21.71
C LEU A 6 7.08 -7.52 21.55
N ALA A 7 6.55 -8.74 21.66
CA ALA A 7 5.11 -8.98 21.62
C ALA A 7 4.40 -8.43 22.87
N ALA A 8 5.02 -8.58 24.05
CA ALA A 8 4.50 -8.01 25.28
C ALA A 8 4.51 -6.48 25.25
N GLU A 9 5.63 -5.88 24.83
CA GLU A 9 5.74 -4.42 24.68
C GLU A 9 4.74 -3.87 23.65
N GLY A 10 4.56 -4.57 22.52
CA GLY A 10 3.55 -4.22 21.52
C GLY A 10 2.11 -4.30 22.07
N ALA A 11 1.80 -5.31 22.88
CA ALA A 11 0.49 -5.45 23.51
C ALA A 11 0.22 -4.30 24.49
N ASP A 12 1.20 -3.92 25.31
CA ASP A 12 1.09 -2.81 26.25
C ASP A 12 0.88 -1.47 25.50
N LEU A 13 1.63 -1.25 24.41
CA LEU A 13 1.45 -0.07 23.56
C LEU A 13 0.06 -0.02 22.91
N LEU A 14 -0.46 -1.15 22.43
CA LEU A 14 -1.79 -1.22 21.83
C LEU A 14 -2.92 -0.98 22.84
N GLN A 15 -2.72 -1.37 24.11
CA GLN A 15 -3.67 -1.13 25.20
C GLN A 15 -3.63 0.32 25.72
N ALA A 16 -2.52 1.04 25.51
CA ALA A 16 -2.39 2.40 25.99
C ALA A 16 -3.48 3.32 25.36
N PRO A 17 -4.27 4.05 26.17
CA PRO A 17 -5.43 4.81 25.68
C PRO A 17 -5.10 5.90 24.63
N ARG A 18 -3.84 6.34 24.58
CA ARG A 18 -3.37 7.40 23.68
C ARG A 18 -2.72 6.87 22.40
N THR A 19 -2.61 5.55 22.25
CA THR A 19 -2.02 4.95 21.05
C THR A 19 -3.06 4.92 19.95
N LEU A 20 -2.80 5.70 18.89
CA LEU A 20 -3.55 5.66 17.64
C LEU A 20 -3.08 4.47 16.80
N VAL A 21 -4.03 3.81 16.16
CA VAL A 21 -3.81 2.65 15.30
C VAL A 21 -4.14 3.06 13.88
N TYR A 22 -3.12 3.17 13.05
CA TYR A 22 -3.26 3.53 11.65
C TYR A 22 -3.26 2.29 10.76
N VAL A 23 -4.24 2.21 9.87
CA VAL A 23 -4.32 1.16 8.85
C VAL A 23 -3.66 1.63 7.57
N ASP A 24 -2.55 1.01 7.23
CA ASP A 24 -1.81 1.30 6.01
C ASP A 24 -2.44 0.64 4.76
N THR A 25 -2.06 1.12 3.56
CA THR A 25 -2.50 0.57 2.28
C THR A 25 -2.18 -0.91 2.14
N SER A 26 -0.99 -1.33 2.57
CA SER A 26 -0.60 -2.75 2.50
C SER A 26 -1.56 -3.66 3.27
N PHE A 27 -2.07 -3.19 4.41
CA PHE A 27 -3.05 -3.91 5.20
C PHE A 27 -4.43 -3.94 4.52
N LEU A 28 -4.90 -2.80 3.97
CA LEU A 28 -6.15 -2.75 3.21
C LEU A 28 -6.10 -3.71 1.99
N MET A 29 -4.99 -3.72 1.28
CA MET A 29 -4.74 -4.63 0.16
C MET A 29 -4.83 -6.09 0.60
N TRP A 30 -4.23 -6.44 1.74
CA TRP A 30 -4.30 -7.78 2.30
C TRP A 30 -5.73 -8.15 2.75
N MET A 31 -6.46 -7.22 3.40
CA MET A 31 -7.87 -7.44 3.81
C MET A 31 -8.78 -7.77 2.62
N THR A 32 -8.48 -7.24 1.43
CA THR A 32 -9.25 -7.53 0.21
C THR A 32 -9.04 -8.96 -0.29
N ARG A 33 -7.91 -9.59 0.05
CA ARG A 33 -7.57 -10.97 -0.37
C ARG A 33 -8.25 -12.04 0.47
N ILE A 34 -8.59 -11.76 1.73
CA ILE A 34 -9.16 -12.75 2.65
C ILE A 34 -10.67 -12.95 2.44
N GLY A 35 -11.20 -14.09 2.87
CA GLY A 35 -12.62 -14.42 2.75
C GLY A 35 -13.51 -13.58 3.68
N THR A 36 -14.81 -13.50 3.35
CA THR A 36 -15.79 -12.68 4.08
C THR A 36 -15.81 -12.96 5.58
N LYS A 37 -15.85 -14.24 5.98
CA LYS A 37 -15.90 -14.62 7.42
C LYS A 37 -14.71 -14.04 8.20
N SER A 38 -13.49 -14.29 7.73
CA SER A 38 -12.27 -13.80 8.39
C SER A 38 -12.18 -12.28 8.38
N ARG A 39 -12.62 -11.63 7.29
CA ARG A 39 -12.64 -10.17 7.21
C ARG A 39 -13.65 -9.56 8.18
N SER A 40 -14.87 -10.13 8.29
CA SER A 40 -15.88 -9.64 9.24
C SER A 40 -15.40 -9.77 10.68
N GLU A 41 -14.78 -10.90 11.03
CA GLU A 41 -14.18 -11.12 12.36
C GLU A 41 -13.07 -10.10 12.65
N LEU A 42 -12.18 -9.86 11.68
CA LEU A 42 -11.12 -8.87 11.81
C LEU A 42 -11.66 -7.44 11.96
N ILE A 43 -12.63 -7.04 11.14
CA ILE A 43 -13.24 -5.70 11.20
C ILE A 43 -13.93 -5.50 12.56
N ALA A 44 -14.68 -6.50 13.04
CA ALA A 44 -15.31 -6.45 14.35
C ALA A 44 -14.26 -6.29 15.45
N TRP A 45 -13.22 -7.13 15.44
CA TRP A 45 -12.14 -7.06 16.42
C TRP A 45 -11.43 -5.70 16.42
N LEU A 46 -11.08 -5.16 15.24
CA LEU A 46 -10.45 -3.84 15.12
C LEU A 46 -11.37 -2.74 15.66
N THR A 47 -12.66 -2.79 15.34
CA THR A 47 -13.63 -1.77 15.74
C THR A 47 -13.87 -1.80 17.24
N ASP A 48 -14.06 -2.99 17.81
CA ASP A 48 -14.35 -3.16 19.24
C ASP A 48 -13.13 -2.82 20.11
N TRP A 49 -11.93 -3.19 19.67
CA TRP A 49 -10.72 -3.05 20.48
C TRP A 49 -10.03 -1.69 20.33
N CYS A 50 -10.02 -1.13 19.13
CA CYS A 50 -9.40 0.17 18.86
C CYS A 50 -10.40 1.32 19.03
N GLY A 51 -11.68 1.12 18.71
CA GLY A 51 -12.72 2.15 18.80
C GLY A 51 -12.31 3.43 18.05
N ALA A 52 -12.39 4.57 18.74
CA ALA A 52 -12.01 5.88 18.19
C ALA A 52 -10.50 6.05 17.89
N ARG A 53 -9.64 5.11 18.32
CA ARG A 53 -8.20 5.15 18.05
C ARG A 53 -7.85 4.57 16.68
N LEU A 54 -8.79 3.89 16.03
CA LEU A 54 -8.61 3.32 14.70
C LEU A 54 -8.82 4.39 13.63
N ALA A 55 -7.82 4.58 12.77
CA ALA A 55 -7.91 5.49 11.65
C ALA A 55 -7.28 4.91 10.38
N VAL A 56 -7.87 5.24 9.24
CA VAL A 56 -7.28 5.05 7.92
C VAL A 56 -6.82 6.41 7.42
N PRO A 57 -5.51 6.64 7.25
CA PRO A 57 -5.02 7.87 6.67
C PRO A 57 -5.54 8.09 5.25
N ALA A 58 -5.78 9.35 4.88
CA ALA A 58 -6.26 9.71 3.55
C ALA A 58 -5.31 9.25 2.42
N TRP A 59 -3.99 9.32 2.64
CA TRP A 59 -3.01 8.83 1.67
C TRP A 59 -3.13 7.31 1.49
N SER A 60 -3.35 6.57 2.59
CA SER A 60 -3.48 5.11 2.53
C SER A 60 -4.75 4.68 1.79
N ALA A 61 -5.87 5.37 2.03
CA ALA A 61 -7.12 5.16 1.31
C ALA A 61 -7.00 5.51 -0.19
N HIS A 62 -6.31 6.60 -0.52
CA HIS A 62 -6.09 7.02 -1.90
C HIS A 62 -5.19 6.05 -2.68
N GLU A 63 -4.11 5.60 -2.06
CA GLU A 63 -3.21 4.60 -2.65
C GLU A 63 -3.93 3.26 -2.82
N TYR A 64 -4.73 2.83 -1.85
CA TYR A 64 -5.59 1.65 -1.98
C TYR A 64 -6.57 1.78 -3.16
N TYR A 65 -7.22 2.93 -3.33
CA TYR A 65 -8.09 3.17 -4.48
C TYR A 65 -7.35 3.05 -5.82
N ARG A 66 -6.11 3.57 -5.91
CA ARG A 66 -5.26 3.40 -7.11
C ARG A 66 -5.01 1.92 -7.39
N HIS A 67 -4.65 1.13 -6.39
CA HIS A 67 -4.44 -0.30 -6.55
C HIS A 67 -5.69 -1.07 -7.02
N LEU A 68 -6.88 -0.67 -6.56
CA LEU A 68 -8.15 -1.23 -7.04
C LEU A 68 -8.41 -0.88 -8.50
N LYS A 69 -8.17 0.38 -8.88
CA LYS A 69 -8.32 0.86 -10.26
C LYS A 69 -7.36 0.13 -11.20
N ASP A 70 -6.11 0.00 -10.78
CA ASP A 70 -5.03 -0.63 -11.54
C ASP A 70 -5.06 -2.16 -11.42
N ARG A 71 -6.03 -2.74 -10.69
CA ARG A 71 -6.26 -4.19 -10.56
C ARG A 71 -5.06 -5.01 -10.10
N THR A 72 -4.12 -4.37 -9.40
CA THR A 72 -2.83 -4.97 -9.02
C THR A 72 -2.94 -6.32 -8.31
N ILE A 73 -3.93 -6.53 -7.41
CA ILE A 73 -4.16 -7.83 -6.75
C ILE A 73 -4.57 -8.90 -7.75
N LEU A 74 -5.46 -8.58 -8.70
CA LEU A 74 -5.93 -9.52 -9.71
C LEU A 74 -4.83 -9.85 -10.72
N GLU A 75 -3.99 -8.88 -11.07
CA GLU A 75 -2.84 -9.09 -11.95
C GLU A 75 -1.76 -9.97 -11.31
N GLU A 76 -1.46 -9.73 -10.02
CA GLU A 76 -0.58 -10.59 -9.22
C GLU A 76 -1.10 -12.02 -9.19
N LEU A 77 -2.39 -12.21 -8.87
CA LEU A 77 -3.02 -13.52 -8.89
C LEU A 77 -2.96 -14.18 -10.27
N ALA A 78 -3.34 -13.47 -11.33
CA ALA A 78 -3.32 -13.98 -12.69
C ALA A 78 -1.92 -14.44 -13.12
N THR A 79 -0.88 -13.71 -12.72
CA THR A 79 0.52 -14.09 -12.95
C THR A 79 0.85 -15.42 -12.28
N HIS A 80 0.49 -15.58 -11.01
CA HIS A 80 0.72 -16.84 -10.28
C HIS A 80 -0.08 -18.00 -10.88
N LEU A 81 -1.34 -17.80 -11.22
CA LEU A 81 -2.20 -18.80 -11.84
C LEU A 81 -1.66 -19.23 -13.22
N THR A 82 -1.14 -18.29 -14.01
CA THR A 82 -0.50 -18.61 -15.30
C THR A 82 0.73 -19.50 -15.10
N GLY A 83 1.57 -19.19 -14.10
CA GLY A 83 2.72 -20.04 -13.75
C GLY A 83 2.30 -21.44 -13.32
N MET A 84 1.27 -21.56 -12.49
CA MET A 84 0.74 -22.85 -12.04
C MET A 84 0.13 -23.67 -13.20
N ARG A 85 -0.60 -23.02 -14.12
CA ARG A 85 -1.14 -23.66 -15.32
C ARG A 85 -0.03 -24.22 -16.20
N ASN A 86 1.01 -23.42 -16.47
CA ASN A 86 2.15 -23.86 -17.26
C ASN A 86 2.85 -25.08 -16.65
N ILE A 87 3.01 -25.10 -15.31
CA ILE A 87 3.55 -26.27 -14.60
C ILE A 87 2.63 -27.47 -14.77
N ALA A 88 1.32 -27.32 -14.57
CA ALA A 88 0.35 -28.39 -14.69
C ALA A 88 0.33 -29.01 -16.10
N GLU A 89 0.39 -28.18 -17.14
CA GLU A 89 0.26 -28.61 -18.54
C GLU A 89 1.55 -29.20 -19.12
N HIS A 90 2.72 -28.67 -18.74
CA HIS A 90 3.98 -29.00 -19.44
C HIS A 90 4.97 -29.83 -18.62
N SER A 91 4.77 -29.99 -17.31
CA SER A 91 5.75 -30.70 -16.49
C SER A 91 5.76 -32.20 -16.72
N PHE A 92 4.64 -32.82 -17.15
CA PHE A 92 4.58 -34.28 -17.25
C PHE A 92 5.62 -34.83 -18.24
N ASP A 93 5.71 -34.26 -19.43
CA ASP A 93 6.63 -34.75 -20.47
C ASP A 93 8.11 -34.59 -20.06
N PHE A 94 8.41 -33.52 -19.32
CA PHE A 94 9.74 -33.32 -18.74
C PHE A 94 10.04 -34.31 -17.61
N LEU A 95 9.07 -34.59 -16.74
CA LEU A 95 9.24 -35.48 -15.59
C LEU A 95 9.24 -36.96 -15.98
N TYR A 96 8.52 -37.33 -17.04
CA TYR A 96 8.30 -38.72 -17.45
C TYR A 96 9.58 -39.58 -17.51
N PRO A 97 10.70 -39.12 -18.12
CA PRO A 97 11.94 -39.90 -18.18
C PRO A 97 12.58 -40.18 -16.81
N PHE A 98 12.32 -39.33 -15.81
CA PHE A 98 12.84 -39.51 -14.45
C PHE A 98 11.96 -40.41 -13.59
N LEU A 99 10.81 -40.83 -14.12
CA LEU A 99 9.82 -41.66 -13.45
C LEU A 99 9.80 -43.08 -14.02
N ASP A 100 10.80 -43.47 -14.82
CA ASP A 100 10.93 -44.78 -15.45
C ASP A 100 11.20 -45.92 -14.43
N GLU A 101 11.75 -45.58 -13.28
CA GLU A 101 11.90 -46.46 -12.12
C GLU A 101 11.11 -45.93 -10.90
N PRO A 102 10.66 -46.82 -10.00
CA PRO A 102 9.99 -46.40 -8.77
C PRO A 102 10.92 -45.58 -7.86
N LEU A 103 10.53 -44.34 -7.56
CA LEU A 103 11.27 -43.44 -6.69
C LEU A 103 10.80 -43.58 -5.23
N GLY A 104 11.73 -43.37 -4.28
CA GLY A 104 11.46 -42.99 -2.88
C GLY A 104 10.23 -43.62 -2.19
N GLY A 105 10.07 -44.95 -2.25
CA GLY A 105 8.97 -45.67 -1.57
C GLY A 105 7.77 -46.03 -2.45
N ALA A 106 7.81 -45.74 -3.75
CA ALA A 106 6.85 -46.30 -4.71
C ALA A 106 7.13 -47.81 -4.93
N SER A 107 6.08 -48.63 -4.89
CA SER A 107 6.19 -50.08 -5.16
C SER A 107 6.11 -50.42 -6.64
N ASP A 108 5.63 -49.49 -7.47
CA ASP A 108 5.31 -49.70 -8.89
C ASP A 108 5.41 -48.37 -9.66
N ASN A 109 6.09 -48.41 -10.81
CA ASN A 109 6.25 -47.28 -11.71
C ASN A 109 4.87 -46.85 -12.29
N THR A 110 4.03 -47.81 -12.69
CA THR A 110 2.74 -47.48 -13.32
C THR A 110 1.87 -46.61 -12.41
N ARG A 111 1.79 -46.96 -11.13
CA ARG A 111 1.11 -46.14 -10.10
C ARG A 111 1.76 -44.78 -9.89
N GLN A 112 3.08 -44.68 -9.94
CA GLN A 112 3.81 -43.40 -9.84
C GLN A 112 3.46 -42.45 -10.98
N LEU A 113 3.38 -42.95 -12.22
CA LEU A 113 2.97 -42.17 -13.39
C LEU A 113 1.53 -41.67 -13.27
N VAL A 114 0.60 -42.54 -12.85
CA VAL A 114 -0.80 -42.16 -12.62
C VAL A 114 -0.90 -41.07 -11.56
N ARG A 115 -0.24 -41.26 -10.41
CA ARG A 115 -0.22 -40.27 -9.33
C ARG A 115 0.35 -38.93 -9.78
N THR A 116 1.41 -38.93 -10.58
CA THR A 116 2.01 -37.71 -11.12
C THR A 116 1.00 -36.94 -11.98
N ARG A 117 0.26 -37.63 -12.86
CA ARG A 117 -0.80 -37.02 -13.67
C ARG A 117 -1.94 -36.48 -12.80
N GLU A 118 -2.35 -37.22 -11.78
CA GLU A 118 -3.40 -36.77 -10.84
C GLU A 118 -3.00 -35.50 -10.10
N VAL A 119 -1.74 -35.39 -9.65
CA VAL A 119 -1.22 -34.18 -8.98
C VAL A 119 -1.23 -32.99 -9.93
N LEU A 120 -0.70 -33.15 -11.15
CA LEU A 120 -0.69 -32.08 -12.15
C LEU A 120 -2.11 -31.67 -12.58
N SER A 121 -3.01 -32.64 -12.75
CA SER A 121 -4.43 -32.37 -13.04
C SER A 121 -5.12 -31.64 -11.90
N SER A 122 -4.86 -32.03 -10.64
CA SER A 122 -5.39 -31.35 -9.45
C SER A 122 -4.90 -29.90 -9.36
N LEU A 123 -3.62 -29.66 -9.70
CA LEU A 123 -3.05 -28.31 -9.79
C LEU A 123 -3.77 -27.48 -10.87
N GLY A 124 -4.04 -28.06 -12.04
CA GLY A 124 -4.83 -27.43 -13.10
C GLY A 124 -6.25 -27.10 -12.65
N GLY A 125 -6.93 -28.04 -11.98
CA GLY A 125 -8.28 -27.84 -11.44
C GLY A 125 -8.35 -26.73 -10.38
N LEU A 126 -7.37 -26.66 -9.48
CA LEU A 126 -7.24 -25.56 -8.51
C LEU A 126 -7.06 -24.20 -9.22
N THR A 127 -6.23 -24.17 -10.26
CA THR A 127 -5.95 -22.95 -11.03
C THR A 127 -7.23 -22.42 -11.71
N GLU A 128 -8.05 -23.32 -12.25
CA GLU A 128 -9.33 -22.97 -12.87
C GLU A 128 -10.32 -22.43 -11.84
N MET A 129 -10.44 -23.09 -10.68
CA MET A 129 -11.30 -22.63 -9.59
C MET A 129 -10.95 -21.20 -9.14
N LEU A 130 -9.66 -20.92 -8.98
CA LEU A 130 -9.18 -19.61 -8.55
C LEU A 130 -9.32 -18.52 -9.63
N SER A 131 -9.33 -18.89 -10.91
CA SER A 131 -9.55 -17.95 -12.02
C SER A 131 -10.93 -17.28 -11.97
N GLY A 132 -11.91 -17.93 -11.33
CA GLY A 132 -13.27 -17.41 -11.15
C GLY A 132 -13.46 -16.42 -10.00
N CYS A 133 -12.42 -16.03 -9.26
CA CYS A 133 -12.58 -15.27 -8.01
C CYS A 133 -12.86 -13.76 -8.20
N SER A 134 -12.98 -13.26 -9.43
CA SER A 134 -13.09 -11.81 -9.72
C SER A 134 -14.33 -11.16 -9.08
N GLU A 135 -15.49 -11.82 -9.13
CA GLU A 135 -16.71 -11.30 -8.49
C GLU A 135 -16.55 -11.19 -6.98
N GLN A 136 -15.96 -12.22 -6.35
CA GLN A 136 -15.67 -12.22 -4.93
C GLN A 136 -14.68 -11.11 -4.56
N PHE A 137 -13.67 -10.86 -5.41
CA PHE A 137 -12.73 -9.75 -5.24
C PHE A 137 -13.45 -8.39 -5.23
N HIS A 138 -14.38 -8.15 -6.17
CA HIS A 138 -15.13 -6.90 -6.21
C HIS A 138 -16.02 -6.71 -4.98
N ALA A 139 -16.67 -7.77 -4.50
CA ALA A 139 -17.43 -7.74 -3.25
C ALA A 139 -16.53 -7.42 -2.05
N ASN A 140 -15.36 -8.06 -1.96
CA ASN A 140 -14.37 -7.79 -0.91
C ASN A 140 -13.87 -6.35 -0.96
N ALA A 141 -13.52 -5.85 -2.14
CA ALA A 141 -13.01 -4.51 -2.34
C ALA A 141 -14.03 -3.45 -1.89
N ARG A 142 -15.32 -3.69 -2.15
CA ARG A 142 -16.42 -2.81 -1.69
C ARG A 142 -16.49 -2.76 -0.17
N GLU A 143 -16.46 -3.90 0.51
CA GLU A 143 -16.48 -3.95 1.99
C GLU A 143 -15.26 -3.25 2.59
N VAL A 144 -14.06 -3.51 2.07
CA VAL A 144 -12.83 -2.86 2.55
C VAL A 144 -12.86 -1.35 2.29
N THR A 145 -13.44 -0.91 1.17
CA THR A 145 -13.65 0.52 0.89
C THR A 145 -14.62 1.16 1.89
N MET A 146 -15.71 0.46 2.23
CA MET A 146 -16.66 0.93 3.26
C MET A 146 -15.97 1.05 4.62
N PHE A 147 -15.17 0.05 5.00
CA PHE A 147 -14.36 0.10 6.22
C PHE A 147 -13.38 1.29 6.21
N ALA A 148 -12.61 1.47 5.13
CA ALA A 148 -11.65 2.55 4.99
C ALA A 148 -12.32 3.92 5.12
N ASN A 149 -13.49 4.11 4.51
CA ASN A 149 -14.24 5.36 4.60
C ASN A 149 -14.85 5.60 5.98
N ALA A 150 -15.35 4.55 6.65
CA ALA A 150 -15.93 4.66 7.99
C ALA A 150 -14.89 5.08 9.04
N HIS A 151 -13.64 4.64 8.86
CA HIS A 151 -12.51 4.97 9.73
C HIS A 151 -11.56 5.99 9.11
N ALA A 152 -11.96 6.68 8.03
CA ALA A 152 -11.13 7.71 7.43
C ALA A 152 -10.79 8.75 8.50
N LEU A 153 -9.51 9.10 8.60
CA LEU A 153 -9.08 10.21 9.42
C LEU A 153 -9.82 11.45 8.90
N ARG A 154 -10.85 11.89 9.63
CA ARG A 154 -11.52 13.17 9.35
C ARG A 154 -10.45 14.24 9.36
N GLU A 155 -10.55 15.18 8.44
CA GLU A 155 -9.63 16.32 8.32
C GLU A 155 -9.25 16.78 9.72
N SER A 156 -8.02 16.47 10.12
CA SER A 156 -7.47 17.03 11.33
C SER A 156 -7.48 18.53 11.14
N GLU A 157 -7.72 19.30 12.20
CA GLU A 157 -7.53 20.75 12.21
C GLU A 157 -6.13 21.17 11.68
N LEU A 158 -5.18 20.23 11.53
CA LEU A 158 -3.97 20.37 10.72
C LEU A 158 -4.22 21.05 9.37
N PHE A 159 -5.38 20.81 8.74
CA PHE A 159 -5.73 21.49 7.51
C PHE A 159 -6.19 22.95 7.70
N ASP A 160 -6.82 23.24 8.83
CA ASP A 160 -7.17 24.61 9.26
C ASP A 160 -5.90 25.45 9.56
N TYR A 161 -4.76 24.80 9.81
CA TYR A 161 -3.45 25.49 9.89
C TYR A 161 -2.83 25.79 8.51
N PHE A 162 -3.34 25.25 7.39
CA PHE A 162 -2.87 25.68 6.05
C PHE A 162 -3.32 27.09 5.69
N ASP A 163 -4.45 27.58 6.21
CA ASP A 163 -4.85 28.99 6.02
C ASP A 163 -3.82 29.97 6.60
N ASN A 164 -3.07 29.52 7.61
CA ASN A 164 -1.99 30.29 8.22
C ASN A 164 -0.63 30.05 7.57
N LEU A 165 -0.49 29.10 6.64
CA LEU A 165 0.80 28.82 5.99
C LEU A 165 1.23 29.95 5.07
N ASP A 166 0.30 30.61 4.37
CA ASP A 166 0.61 31.81 3.58
C ASP A 166 0.98 33.00 4.47
N ALA A 167 0.29 33.17 5.61
CA ALA A 167 0.64 34.21 6.59
C ALA A 167 2.01 33.96 7.24
N VAL A 168 2.33 32.71 7.56
CA VAL A 168 3.64 32.30 8.13
C VAL A 168 4.74 32.35 7.07
N ALA A 169 4.44 32.04 5.81
CA ALA A 169 5.37 32.20 4.69
C ALA A 169 5.66 33.68 4.43
N SER A 170 4.64 34.55 4.40
CA SER A 170 4.82 36.00 4.27
C SER A 170 5.62 36.56 5.43
N ALA A 171 5.32 36.17 6.68
CA ALA A 171 6.09 36.60 7.86
C ALA A 171 7.57 36.15 7.83
N ARG A 172 7.87 34.98 7.22
CA ARG A 172 9.25 34.50 6.99
C ARG A 172 9.94 35.26 5.86
N TYR A 173 9.23 35.59 4.78
CA TYR A 173 9.77 36.35 3.64
C TYR A 173 9.95 37.84 3.94
N GLU A 174 9.08 38.43 4.76
CA GLU A 174 9.11 39.83 5.22
C GLU A 174 10.06 40.05 6.40
N GLY A 175 10.81 39.01 6.82
CA GLY A 175 11.95 39.15 7.73
C GLY A 175 11.62 39.29 9.21
N ARG A 176 10.42 38.91 9.67
CA ARG A 176 10.07 38.90 11.11
C ARG A 176 10.50 37.64 11.86
N ILE A 177 11.05 36.65 11.15
CA ILE A 177 11.60 35.40 11.71
C ILE A 177 12.96 35.15 11.04
N PRO A 178 14.04 34.86 11.78
CA PRO A 178 15.37 34.67 11.20
C PRO A 178 15.36 33.49 10.20
N PRO A 179 16.01 33.62 9.03
CA PRO A 179 15.98 32.58 8.00
C PRO A 179 16.69 31.31 8.49
N GLY A 180 15.99 30.18 8.41
CA GLY A 180 16.58 28.86 8.64
C GLY A 180 17.57 28.48 7.53
N TYR A 181 18.60 27.73 7.91
CA TYR A 181 19.68 27.31 7.01
C TYR A 181 19.14 26.61 5.74
N LYS A 182 19.64 27.04 4.57
CA LYS A 182 19.16 26.77 3.19
C LYS A 182 18.06 27.71 2.66
N ASP A 183 18.25 29.01 2.88
CA ASP A 183 17.76 30.14 2.06
C ASP A 183 18.40 30.11 0.65
N ARG A 184 18.29 28.94 0.02
CA ARG A 184 19.15 28.42 -1.04
C ARG A 184 18.66 29.00 -2.37
N LYS A 185 19.20 30.17 -2.73
CA LYS A 185 19.26 30.84 -4.06
C LYS A 185 18.72 32.29 -4.10
N LYS A 186 18.93 33.09 -3.05
CA LYS A 186 18.95 34.55 -3.23
C LYS A 186 20.11 34.93 -4.16
N LYS A 187 19.81 35.47 -5.35
CA LYS A 187 20.72 36.42 -6.00
C LYS A 187 20.35 37.83 -5.51
N PRO A 188 21.32 38.64 -5.07
CA PRO A 188 21.06 39.99 -4.59
C PRO A 188 20.57 40.87 -5.75
N LEU A 189 19.53 41.67 -5.51
CA LEU A 189 19.22 42.82 -6.35
C LEU A 189 20.46 43.72 -6.35
N LYS A 190 21.05 43.95 -7.53
CA LYS A 190 21.99 45.05 -7.71
C LYS A 190 21.20 46.34 -7.55
N VAL A 191 21.36 46.98 -6.40
CA VAL A 191 21.06 48.39 -6.24
C VAL A 191 22.27 49.11 -6.84
N GLU A 192 22.14 49.65 -8.05
CA GLU A 192 23.03 50.74 -8.45
C GLU A 192 22.55 51.99 -7.72
N VAL A 193 23.47 52.49 -6.89
CA VAL A 193 23.31 53.60 -5.97
C VAL A 193 23.15 54.89 -6.76
N GLU A 194 22.10 55.65 -6.46
CA GLU A 194 21.99 57.06 -6.84
C GLU A 194 23.23 57.83 -6.38
N GLY A 195 23.89 58.49 -7.33
CA GLY A 195 25.00 59.39 -7.06
C GLY A 195 25.15 60.39 -8.19
N GLU A 196 24.86 61.64 -7.85
CA GLU A 196 25.28 62.90 -8.51
C GLU A 196 24.33 63.55 -9.53
N MET A 197 23.69 64.61 -9.01
CA MET A 197 23.16 65.73 -9.77
C MET A 197 24.28 66.44 -10.56
N ALA A 198 24.03 66.71 -11.84
CA ALA A 198 24.53 67.90 -12.53
C ALA A 198 23.69 68.19 -13.79
N GLU A 199 22.82 69.19 -13.65
CA GLU A 199 22.42 70.25 -14.58
C GLU A 199 22.66 70.20 -16.11
N GLU A 200 21.65 70.79 -16.78
CA GLU A 200 21.69 71.60 -18.01
C GLU A 200 21.67 70.94 -19.42
N GLY A 201 20.46 70.95 -20.02
CA GLY A 201 20.19 71.90 -21.10
C GLY A 201 20.12 71.41 -22.56
N ARG A 202 19.02 71.83 -23.21
CA ARG A 202 18.80 72.11 -24.66
C ARG A 202 18.22 71.01 -25.57
N ASN A 203 16.91 71.15 -25.81
CA ASN A 203 16.27 71.40 -27.11
C ASN A 203 17.11 71.12 -28.40
N ARG A 204 16.65 70.21 -29.27
CA ARG A 204 15.99 70.49 -30.58
C ARG A 204 15.90 69.24 -31.48
N GLU A 205 14.76 69.20 -32.17
CA GLU A 205 14.43 68.53 -33.46
C GLU A 205 14.23 67.00 -33.49
#